data_AF-A0A7C2XB08-F1
#
_entry.id   AF-A0A7C2XB08-F1
#
_cell.length_a   1.000
_cell.length_b   1.000
_cell.length_c   1.000
_cell.angle_alpha   90.00
_cell.angle_beta   90.00
_cell.angle_gamma   90.00
#
_symmetry.space_group_name_H-M   'P 1'
#
loop_
_entity.id
_entity.type
_entity.pdbx_description
1 polymer ?
#
loop_
_entity_poly.entity_id
_entity_poly.type
_entity_poly.pdbx_seq_one_letter_code
_entity_poly.pdbx_strand_id
1 'polypeptide(L)'
;MVCAWLNVSAHRNGQAICARPWPAITGNQTGTSAQLNALGNNGGPTLTHASQAGSPVINTGTNTGCPAQDQRGYNRDGTCDKGAYEYGASAPPPPSTSPVTTTYGRPGGSSLHAGAALIALREITVNPRLN
;
A
#
# COMPACT_ATOMS: atom_id res chain seq x y z
N MET A 1 7.58 -7.92 -9.46
CA MET A 1 8.73 -7.04 -9.73
C MET A 1 8.37 -5.62 -9.30
N VAL A 2 8.93 -5.18 -8.17
CA VAL A 2 8.75 -3.83 -7.63
C VAL A 2 9.94 -3.00 -8.11
N CYS A 3 9.76 -2.18 -9.14
CA CYS A 3 10.70 -1.12 -9.52
C CYS A 3 10.01 -0.09 -10.41
N ALA A 4 9.35 0.89 -9.79
CA ALA A 4 9.12 2.22 -10.35
C ALA A 4 8.67 3.18 -9.25
N TRP A 5 9.44 3.24 -8.16
CA TRP A 5 9.44 4.40 -7.28
C TRP A 5 10.55 5.33 -7.77
N LEU A 6 10.17 6.56 -8.07
CA LEU A 6 11.02 7.67 -8.46
C LEU A 6 12.29 7.71 -7.58
N ASN A 7 13.44 7.30 -8.13
CA ASN A 7 14.74 7.50 -7.50
C ASN A 7 15.49 8.59 -8.27
N VAL A 8 15.14 9.85 -7.99
CA VAL A 8 16.07 10.96 -8.16
C VAL A 8 17.09 10.84 -7.04
N SER A 9 18.13 10.02 -7.21
CA SER A 9 19.35 10.01 -6.38
C SER A 9 20.42 9.06 -6.94
N ALA A 10 20.98 9.37 -8.10
CA ALA A 10 22.27 8.81 -8.52
C ALA A 10 22.96 9.69 -9.58
N HIS A 11 23.26 10.94 -9.23
CA HIS A 11 24.24 11.74 -9.97
C HIS A 11 25.42 12.01 -9.04
N ARG A 12 26.27 10.98 -8.82
CA ARG A 12 27.62 11.24 -8.30
C ARG A 12 28.53 11.44 -9.51
N ASN A 13 29.12 12.63 -9.62
CA ASN A 13 30.27 12.95 -10.46
C ASN A 13 30.02 12.99 -11.99
N GLY A 14 29.05 13.80 -12.44
CA GLY A 14 29.16 14.48 -13.74
C GLY A 14 29.22 13.63 -15.02
N GLN A 15 28.97 12.32 -14.97
CA GLN A 15 28.87 11.49 -16.18
C GLN A 15 27.39 11.25 -16.48
N ALA A 16 26.90 11.90 -17.54
CA ALA A 16 25.59 11.58 -18.11
C ALA A 16 25.60 10.11 -18.55
N ILE A 17 24.73 9.31 -17.96
CA ILE A 17 24.48 7.89 -18.27
C ILE A 17 23.84 7.67 -19.66
N CYS A 18 23.98 8.63 -20.59
CA CYS A 18 23.39 8.59 -21.93
C CYS A 18 24.07 7.62 -22.91
N ALA A 19 25.06 6.82 -22.49
CA ALA A 19 25.85 5.97 -23.38
C ALA A 19 25.87 4.47 -23.01
N ARG A 20 24.87 3.95 -22.29
CA ARG A 20 24.64 2.49 -22.22
C ARG A 20 23.24 2.22 -22.79
N PRO A 21 23.08 1.41 -23.85
CA PRO A 21 21.75 0.99 -24.29
C PRO A 21 21.22 0.00 -23.25
N TRP A 22 20.62 0.52 -22.18
CA TRP A 22 19.62 -0.23 -21.45
C TRP A 22 18.55 -0.64 -22.45
N PRO A 23 18.04 -1.89 -22.41
CA PRO A 23 16.91 -2.27 -23.23
C PRO A 23 15.86 -1.18 -23.03
N ALA A 24 15.43 -0.57 -24.13
CA ALA A 24 14.40 0.45 -24.09
C ALA A 24 13.29 -0.11 -23.21
N ILE A 25 13.06 0.51 -22.05
CA ILE A 25 12.01 0.09 -21.14
C ILE A 25 10.73 0.40 -21.90
N THR A 26 10.18 -0.61 -22.58
CA THR A 26 8.99 -0.48 -23.41
C THR A 26 7.88 0.13 -22.56
N GLY A 27 7.34 1.27 -22.97
CA GLY A 27 6.27 1.98 -22.26
C GLY A 27 6.68 3.17 -21.41
N ASN A 28 7.97 3.54 -21.37
CA ASN A 28 8.36 4.83 -20.79
C ASN A 28 7.85 5.99 -21.66
N GLN A 29 7.19 6.97 -21.04
CA GLN A 29 6.70 8.16 -21.74
C GLN A 29 7.64 9.33 -21.46
N THR A 30 8.30 9.84 -22.50
CA THR A 30 9.19 11.01 -22.43
C THR A 30 8.54 12.20 -23.12
N GLY A 31 8.93 13.42 -22.75
CA GLY A 31 8.44 14.66 -23.38
C GLY A 31 6.97 15.02 -23.10
N THR A 32 6.27 14.24 -22.27
CA THR A 32 4.87 14.49 -21.86
C THR A 32 4.84 14.73 -20.36
N SER A 33 4.23 15.84 -19.93
CA SER A 33 4.00 16.09 -18.50
C SER A 33 2.95 15.13 -17.96
N ALA A 34 3.19 14.54 -16.79
CA ALA A 34 2.23 13.68 -16.13
C ALA A 34 1.04 14.44 -15.51
N GLN A 35 1.09 15.78 -15.46
CA GLN A 35 0.01 16.62 -14.89
C GLN A 35 -0.42 16.12 -13.50
N LEU A 36 0.54 16.10 -12.58
CA LEU A 36 0.33 15.71 -11.19
C LEU A 36 0.36 16.94 -10.29
N ASN A 37 -0.45 16.92 -9.24
CA ASN A 37 -0.33 17.85 -8.13
C ASN A 37 0.96 17.58 -7.34
N ALA A 38 1.41 18.57 -6.57
CA ALA A 38 2.55 18.43 -5.67
C ALA A 38 2.35 17.28 -4.67
N LEU A 39 3.45 16.70 -4.20
CA LEU A 39 3.44 15.66 -3.17
C LEU A 39 2.68 16.16 -1.93
N GLY A 40 1.62 15.45 -1.55
CA GLY A 40 0.71 15.90 -0.49
C GLY A 40 -0.03 14.77 0.20
N ASN A 41 -0.75 15.12 1.28
CA ASN A 41 -1.62 14.19 1.98
C ASN A 41 -2.93 14.05 1.21
N ASN A 42 -3.12 12.89 0.56
CA ASN A 42 -4.33 12.58 -0.19
C ASN A 42 -5.14 11.43 0.42
N GLY A 43 -5.00 11.19 1.74
CA GLY A 43 -5.85 10.24 2.47
C GLY A 43 -5.27 8.85 2.70
N GLY A 44 -3.95 8.70 2.83
CA GLY A 44 -3.27 7.41 3.07
C GLY A 44 -2.13 7.50 4.08
N PRO A 45 -1.41 6.39 4.35
CA PRO A 45 -0.31 6.35 5.31
C PRO A 45 0.96 7.08 4.83
N THR A 46 0.99 7.51 3.57
CA THR A 46 2.14 8.16 2.93
C THR A 46 1.65 9.28 2.01
N LEU A 47 2.54 10.23 1.71
CA LEU A 47 2.25 11.30 0.74
C LEU A 47 2.25 10.74 -0.68
N THR A 48 1.36 11.26 -1.52
CA THR A 48 1.21 10.85 -2.93
C THR A 48 1.17 12.07 -3.86
N HIS A 49 1.52 11.87 -5.13
CA HIS A 49 1.27 12.84 -6.20
C HIS A 49 -0.11 12.53 -6.79
N ALA A 50 -1.12 13.34 -6.49
CA ALA A 50 -2.45 13.14 -7.04
C ALA A 50 -2.52 13.57 -8.51
N SER A 51 -3.14 12.75 -9.37
CA SER A 51 -3.36 13.10 -10.78
C SER A 51 -4.35 14.25 -10.91
N GLN A 52 -4.06 15.21 -11.79
CA GLN A 52 -5.01 16.27 -12.13
C GLN A 52 -6.11 15.72 -13.04
N ALA A 53 -7.29 16.36 -13.03
CA ALA A 53 -8.35 16.02 -13.97
C ALA A 53 -7.86 16.18 -15.42
N GLY A 54 -8.07 15.15 -16.26
CA GLY A 54 -7.60 15.12 -17.65
C GLY A 54 -6.13 14.74 -17.83
N SER A 55 -5.44 14.34 -16.75
CA SER A 55 -4.03 13.92 -16.81
C SER A 55 -3.81 12.74 -17.78
N PRO A 56 -2.69 12.71 -18.53
CA PRO A 56 -2.34 11.62 -19.43
C PRO A 56 -1.98 10.31 -18.71
N VAL A 57 -1.88 10.31 -17.37
CA VAL A 57 -1.66 9.06 -16.62
C VAL A 57 -2.96 8.32 -16.32
N ILE A 58 -4.11 8.97 -16.47
CA ILE A 58 -5.42 8.42 -16.12
C ILE A 58 -5.82 7.33 -17.11
N ASN A 59 -6.20 6.14 -16.62
CA ASN A 59 -6.65 4.99 -17.42
C ASN A 59 -5.67 4.56 -18.53
N THR A 60 -4.36 4.75 -18.34
CA THR A 60 -3.33 4.39 -19.34
C THR A 60 -2.40 3.25 -18.89
N GLY A 61 -2.57 2.74 -17.68
CA GLY A 61 -1.84 1.60 -17.16
C GLY A 61 -2.31 0.27 -17.75
N THR A 62 -1.54 -0.78 -17.49
CA THR A 62 -1.93 -2.15 -17.81
C THR A 62 -2.54 -2.79 -16.58
N ASN A 63 -3.75 -3.34 -16.71
CA ASN A 63 -4.41 -4.03 -15.59
C ASN A 63 -3.68 -5.30 -15.16
N THR A 64 -3.00 -5.98 -16.09
CA THR A 64 -2.14 -7.11 -15.77
C THR A 64 -1.01 -6.70 -14.83
N GLY A 65 -1.04 -7.21 -13.60
CA GLY A 65 -0.05 -6.91 -12.57
C GLY A 65 -0.29 -5.60 -11.83
N CYS A 66 -1.39 -4.90 -12.12
CA CYS A 66 -1.80 -3.75 -11.34
C CYS A 66 -2.30 -4.19 -9.95
N PRO A 67 -1.82 -3.59 -8.86
CA PRO A 67 -2.37 -3.85 -7.53
C PRO A 67 -3.84 -3.43 -7.45
N ALA A 68 -4.66 -4.17 -6.71
CA ALA A 68 -6.09 -3.86 -6.53
C ALA A 68 -6.34 -2.51 -5.84
N GLN A 69 -5.35 -2.02 -5.09
CA GLN A 69 -5.42 -0.76 -4.36
C GLN A 69 -4.24 0.14 -4.73
N ASP A 70 -4.46 1.44 -4.68
CA ASP A 70 -3.39 2.42 -4.76
C ASP A 70 -2.64 2.55 -3.42
N GLN A 71 -1.62 3.39 -3.34
CA GLN A 71 -0.78 3.51 -2.14
C GLN A 71 -1.55 4.01 -0.91
N ARG A 72 -2.71 4.64 -1.10
CA ARG A 72 -3.57 5.11 -0.02
C ARG A 72 -4.41 3.99 0.59
N GLY A 73 -4.44 2.82 -0.07
CA GLY A 73 -5.37 1.73 0.23
C GLY A 73 -6.74 1.89 -0.43
N TYR A 74 -6.88 2.85 -1.37
CA TYR A 74 -8.14 3.05 -2.09
C TYR A 74 -8.20 2.07 -3.25
N ASN A 75 -9.37 1.50 -3.51
CA ASN A 75 -9.59 0.56 -4.59
C ASN A 75 -9.42 1.28 -5.93
N ARG A 76 -8.63 0.66 -6.80
CA ARG A 76 -8.48 1.10 -8.18
C ARG A 76 -9.75 0.89 -8.97
N ASP A 77 -9.96 1.74 -9.97
CA ASP A 77 -11.11 1.62 -10.85
C ASP A 77 -10.80 0.67 -12.02
N GLY A 78 -11.53 0.78 -13.14
CA GLY A 78 -11.44 -0.15 -14.26
C GLY A 78 -10.03 -0.29 -14.84
N THR A 79 -9.56 0.71 -15.58
CA THR A 79 -8.19 0.66 -16.13
C THR A 79 -7.28 1.45 -15.22
N CYS A 80 -6.28 0.80 -14.65
CA CYS A 80 -5.40 1.45 -13.68
C CYS A 80 -4.73 2.70 -14.24
N ASP A 81 -4.64 3.74 -13.42
CA ASP A 81 -3.78 4.89 -13.67
C ASP A 81 -2.31 4.51 -13.50
N LYS A 82 -1.44 5.16 -14.27
CA LYS A 82 0.01 5.03 -14.03
C LYS A 82 0.42 5.84 -12.80
N GLY A 83 0.95 5.16 -11.79
CA GLY A 83 1.53 5.79 -10.61
C GLY A 83 0.99 5.24 -9.29
N ALA A 84 1.23 5.97 -8.21
CA ALA A 84 0.87 5.57 -6.85
C ALA A 84 -0.56 5.97 -6.42
N TYR A 85 -1.25 6.74 -7.26
CA TYR A 85 -2.55 7.34 -7.00
C TYR A 85 -3.51 6.95 -8.12
N GLU A 86 -4.74 6.60 -7.76
CA GLU A 86 -5.83 6.38 -8.71
C GLU A 86 -6.84 7.55 -8.66
N TYR A 87 -7.09 8.16 -9.82
CA TYR A 87 -8.14 9.16 -10.00
C TYR A 87 -9.50 8.48 -9.97
N GLY A 88 -10.44 9.02 -9.17
CA GLY A 88 -11.77 8.40 -9.01
C GLY A 88 -11.79 7.17 -8.11
N ALA A 89 -10.69 6.86 -7.41
CA ALA A 89 -10.60 5.71 -6.50
C ALA A 89 -11.70 5.74 -5.42
N SER A 90 -12.21 4.56 -5.09
CA SER A 90 -13.17 4.38 -3.99
C SER A 90 -12.48 3.90 -2.72
N ALA A 91 -12.92 4.39 -1.56
CA ALA A 91 -12.43 3.85 -0.30
C ALA A 91 -12.81 2.36 -0.19
N PRO A 92 -11.93 1.51 0.37
CA PRO A 92 -12.28 0.12 0.60
C PRO A 92 -13.46 0.05 1.57
N PRO A 93 -14.34 -0.96 1.44
CA PRO A 93 -15.40 -1.16 2.42
C PRO A 93 -14.77 -1.32 3.81
N PRO A 94 -15.42 -0.82 4.87
CA PRO A 94 -14.94 -1.05 6.22
C PRO A 94 -14.82 -2.57 6.46
N PRO A 95 -13.81 -3.02 7.21
CA PRO A 95 -13.66 -4.43 7.50
C PRO A 95 -14.95 -4.95 8.15
N SER A 96 -15.51 -6.02 7.59
CA SER A 96 -16.67 -6.68 8.16
C SER A 96 -16.26 -7.28 9.51
N THR A 97 -16.77 -6.72 10.61
CA THR A 97 -16.53 -7.21 11.97
C THR A 97 -17.37 -8.44 12.30
N SER A 98 -17.67 -9.29 11.30
CA SER A 98 -18.32 -10.58 11.57
C SER A 98 -17.51 -11.28 12.66
N PRO A 99 -18.10 -11.61 13.82
CA PRO A 99 -17.37 -12.31 14.86
C PRO A 99 -16.86 -13.60 14.23
N VAL A 100 -15.55 -13.69 14.07
CA VAL A 100 -14.91 -14.95 13.75
C VAL A 100 -15.15 -15.81 14.99
N THR A 101 -16.18 -16.65 14.94
CA THR A 101 -16.32 -17.76 15.86
C THR A 101 -15.21 -18.73 15.52
N THR A 102 -14.00 -18.43 15.99
CA THR A 102 -12.94 -19.43 16.09
C THR A 102 -13.40 -20.40 17.15
N THR A 103 -14.19 -21.39 16.76
CA THR A 103 -14.31 -22.61 17.53
C THR A 103 -12.93 -23.26 17.44
N TYR A 104 -12.01 -22.83 18.30
CA TYR A 104 -10.81 -23.59 18.58
C TYR A 104 -11.32 -24.95 19.06
N GLY A 105 -11.24 -25.96 18.20
CA GLY A 105 -11.70 -27.31 18.46
C GLY A 105 -10.86 -27.93 19.57
N ARG A 106 -11.14 -27.58 20.82
CA ARG A 106 -10.75 -28.38 21.97
C ARG A 106 -11.64 -29.63 21.97
N PRO A 107 -11.08 -30.84 22.00
CA PRO A 107 -11.88 -32.02 22.30
C PRO A 107 -12.47 -31.82 23.72
N GLY A 108 -13.78 -31.61 23.79
CA GLY A 108 -14.48 -31.17 25.01
C GLY A 108 -14.65 -29.65 25.07
N GLY A 109 -15.74 -29.16 24.48
CA GLY A 109 -15.99 -27.74 24.29
C GLY A 109 -16.40 -26.96 25.53
N SER A 110 -16.21 -25.65 25.43
CA SER A 110 -17.14 -24.62 25.92
C SER A 110 -16.73 -23.27 25.30
N SER A 111 -17.47 -22.86 24.27
CA SER A 111 -17.32 -21.56 23.64
C SER A 111 -17.93 -20.48 24.54
N LEU A 112 -17.11 -19.74 25.29
CA LEU A 112 -17.56 -18.54 25.99
C LEU A 112 -17.71 -17.40 24.98
N HIS A 113 -18.95 -17.06 24.65
CA HIS A 113 -19.27 -15.92 23.79
C HIS A 113 -19.46 -14.66 24.64
N ALA A 114 -18.59 -13.67 24.36
CA ALA A 114 -18.68 -12.24 24.65
C ALA A 114 -18.76 -11.76 26.13
N GLY A 115 -17.78 -10.93 26.54
CA GLY A 115 -18.04 -9.84 27.48
C GLY A 115 -17.36 -9.84 28.86
N ALA A 116 -16.36 -10.67 29.13
CA ALA A 116 -15.66 -10.61 30.43
C ALA A 116 -14.58 -9.50 30.43
N ALA A 117 -14.89 -8.44 31.17
CA ALA A 117 -14.04 -7.29 31.44
C ALA A 117 -12.65 -7.66 31.97
N LEU A 118 -11.69 -6.77 31.68
CA LEU A 118 -10.39 -6.68 32.35
C LEU A 118 -10.56 -6.82 33.88
N ILE A 119 -9.80 -7.73 34.51
CA ILE A 119 -9.12 -7.61 35.82
C ILE A 119 -8.58 -9.01 36.17
N ALA A 120 -7.27 -9.20 36.01
CA ALA A 120 -6.46 -10.14 36.79
C ALA A 120 -4.98 -9.95 36.44
N LEU A 121 -4.40 -8.81 36.83
CA LEU A 121 -2.94 -8.65 36.91
C LEU A 121 -2.51 -8.70 38.38
N ARG A 122 -2.12 -9.90 38.82
CA ARG A 122 -1.12 -10.25 39.84
C ARG A 122 -1.23 -11.78 39.94
N GLU A 123 -0.17 -12.55 39.72
CA GLU A 123 1.05 -12.56 40.53
C GLU A 123 2.30 -12.82 39.68
N ILE A 124 3.34 -12.04 39.97
CA ILE A 124 4.72 -12.29 39.55
C ILE A 124 5.24 -13.42 40.43
N THR A 125 5.39 -14.62 39.87
CA THR A 125 6.15 -15.71 40.51
C THR A 125 7.59 -15.25 40.68
N VAL A 126 8.01 -14.98 41.92
CA VAL A 126 9.41 -14.74 42.25
C VAL A 126 10.15 -16.07 42.06
N ASN A 127 11.07 -16.09 41.11
CA ASN A 127 11.88 -17.26 40.74
C ASN A 127 12.97 -17.51 41.82
N PRO A 128 13.02 -18.65 42.52
CA PRO A 128 13.93 -18.83 43.64
C PRO A 128 15.22 -19.52 43.19
N ARG A 129 16.13 -18.83 42.49
CA ARG A 129 17.53 -19.30 42.32
C ARG A 129 18.49 -18.16 42.01
N LEU A 130 19.11 -17.59 43.04
CA LEU A 130 20.52 -17.16 43.00
C LEU A 130 21.12 -17.40 44.40
N ASN A 131 22.21 -18.16 44.42
CA ASN A 131 23.16 -18.33 45.53
C ASN A 131 24.21 -17.23 45.43
#